data_AF-A0A9E4Y8J6-F1
#
_entry.id   AF-A0A9E4Y8J6-F1
#
_cell.length_a   1.000
_cell.length_b   1.000
_cell.length_c   1.000
_cell.angle_alpha   90.00
_cell.angle_beta   90.00
_cell.angle_gamma   90.00
#
_symmetry.space_group_name_H-M   'P 1'
#
loop_
_entity.id
_entity.type
_entity.pdbx_description
1 polymer ?
#
loop_
_entity_poly.entity_id
_entity_poly.type
_entity_poly.pdbx_seq_one_letter_code
_entity_poly.pdbx_strand_id
1 'polypeptide(L)'
;MNTDPMVVRDVFASHYFLLAFLASLGTMQVAVTISGARGLWLTPYRAMTRWLGIALIVTGFLIFFAQPLWIEGPWAAGSVEADSVSREWGQADWADLAGARNVNDIHGGLDGTRQAIWFPLAAVLAFATSALAGALNLRVFKRAEGPAVQPGQDDSDADGLAGLAGRSYFSNLPVSWRKFRSEVADVWRTGLASADRWSVFKVILGRSPE
;
A
#
# COMPACT_ATOMS: atom_id res chain seq x y z
N MET A 1 -5.25 -37.43 -8.96
CA MET A 1 -3.87 -37.11 -9.40
C MET A 1 -3.25 -36.27 -8.28
N ASN A 2 -2.11 -36.67 -7.69
CA ASN A 2 -1.48 -35.88 -6.61
C ASN A 2 -0.83 -34.63 -7.23
N THR A 3 -1.47 -33.48 -7.10
CA THR A 3 -0.89 -32.19 -7.52
C THR A 3 0.24 -31.77 -6.60
N ASP A 4 1.35 -31.33 -7.21
CA ASP A 4 2.50 -30.80 -6.47
C ASP A 4 2.08 -29.58 -5.62
N PRO A 5 2.27 -29.61 -4.29
CA PRO A 5 1.96 -28.49 -3.41
C PRO A 5 2.61 -27.18 -3.84
N MET A 6 3.76 -27.21 -4.52
CA MET A 6 4.42 -26.01 -5.03
C MET A 6 3.58 -25.29 -6.10
N VAL A 7 2.99 -26.05 -7.03
CA VAL A 7 2.17 -25.50 -8.11
C VAL A 7 0.90 -24.85 -7.54
N VAL A 8 0.24 -25.53 -6.60
CA VAL A 8 -0.91 -24.99 -5.88
C VAL A 8 -0.54 -23.67 -5.19
N ARG A 9 0.61 -23.65 -4.51
CA ARG A 9 1.09 -22.49 -3.77
C ARG A 9 1.38 -21.28 -4.63
N ASP A 10 1.89 -21.48 -5.84
CA ASP A 10 2.21 -20.38 -6.75
C ASP A 10 0.94 -19.77 -7.36
N VAL A 11 -0.09 -20.58 -7.61
CA VAL A 11 -1.42 -20.08 -8.00
C VAL A 11 -2.03 -19.24 -6.87
N PHE A 12 -2.06 -19.74 -5.63
CA PHE A 12 -2.61 -18.97 -4.51
C PHE A 12 -1.82 -17.68 -4.26
N ALA A 13 -0.50 -17.72 -4.32
CA ALA A 13 0.36 -16.56 -4.09
C ALA A 13 0.17 -15.48 -5.16
N SER A 14 0.09 -15.85 -6.45
CA SER A 14 -0.12 -14.90 -7.54
C SER A 14 -1.51 -14.24 -7.46
N HIS A 15 -2.55 -15.01 -7.19
CA HIS A 15 -3.91 -14.50 -7.01
C HIS A 15 -3.99 -13.56 -5.80
N TYR A 16 -3.36 -13.94 -4.69
CA TYR A 16 -3.28 -13.11 -3.49
C TYR A 16 -2.52 -11.81 -3.73
N PHE A 17 -1.38 -11.86 -4.45
CA PHE A 17 -0.61 -10.68 -4.77
C PHE A 17 -1.44 -9.67 -5.57
N LEU A 18 -2.20 -10.12 -6.56
CA LEU A 18 -3.09 -9.26 -7.34
C LEU A 18 -4.18 -8.62 -6.47
N LEU A 19 -4.82 -9.41 -5.59
CA LEU A 19 -5.78 -8.90 -4.60
C LEU A 19 -5.15 -7.81 -3.74
N ALA A 20 -4.00 -8.11 -3.12
CA ALA A 20 -3.31 -7.20 -2.22
C ALA A 20 -2.90 -5.91 -2.95
N PHE A 21 -2.47 -6.01 -4.20
CA PHE A 21 -2.10 -4.86 -5.02
C PHE A 21 -3.31 -3.97 -5.31
N LEU A 22 -4.41 -4.54 -5.81
CA LEU A 22 -5.63 -3.79 -6.13
C LEU A 22 -6.26 -3.17 -4.90
N ALA A 23 -6.33 -3.91 -3.79
CA ALA A 23 -6.86 -3.42 -2.53
C ALA A 23 -5.98 -2.31 -1.93
N SER A 24 -4.66 -2.44 -1.98
CA SER A 24 -3.72 -1.41 -1.49
C SER A 24 -3.79 -0.15 -2.36
N LEU A 25 -3.79 -0.30 -3.69
CA LEU A 25 -3.91 0.83 -4.60
C LEU A 25 -5.24 1.54 -4.41
N GLY A 26 -6.34 0.79 -4.33
CA GLY A 26 -7.66 1.35 -4.13
C GLY A 26 -7.82 2.07 -2.79
N THR A 27 -7.34 1.46 -1.71
CA THR A 27 -7.32 2.07 -0.37
C THR A 27 -6.49 3.36 -0.37
N MET A 28 -5.33 3.34 -1.02
CA MET A 28 -4.50 4.53 -1.18
C MET A 28 -5.26 5.63 -1.91
N GLN A 29 -5.94 5.34 -3.02
CA GLN A 29 -6.71 6.34 -3.77
C GLN A 29 -7.85 6.96 -2.93
N VAL A 30 -8.51 6.16 -2.09
CA VAL A 30 -9.50 6.68 -1.14
C VAL A 30 -8.82 7.57 -0.10
N ALA A 31 -7.69 7.16 0.47
CA ALA A 31 -6.97 7.94 1.48
C ALA A 31 -6.44 9.28 0.94
N VAL A 32 -5.79 9.28 -0.22
CA VAL A 32 -5.20 10.50 -0.83
C VAL A 32 -6.26 11.48 -1.33
N THR A 33 -7.47 11.02 -1.61
CA THR A 33 -8.60 11.91 -1.94
C THR A 33 -9.24 12.51 -0.69
N ILE A 34 -9.13 11.86 0.47
CA ILE A 34 -9.54 12.43 1.76
C ILE A 34 -8.50 13.47 2.22
N SER A 35 -7.21 13.14 2.17
CA SER A 35 -6.13 14.04 2.63
C SER A 35 -5.78 15.17 1.66
N GLY A 36 -6.25 15.10 0.40
CA GLY A 36 -5.94 16.11 -0.61
C GLY A 36 -4.54 16.00 -1.23
N ALA A 37 -3.85 14.87 -1.05
CA ALA A 37 -2.54 14.60 -1.62
C ALA A 37 -2.62 14.33 -3.15
N ARG A 38 -2.88 15.40 -3.94
CA ARG A 38 -3.09 15.35 -5.40
C ARG A 38 -1.93 14.73 -6.17
N GLY A 39 -0.71 14.85 -5.67
CA GLY A 39 0.51 14.26 -6.23
C GLY A 39 0.55 12.74 -6.28
N LEU A 40 -0.45 12.06 -5.68
CA LEU A 40 -0.64 10.62 -5.69
C LEU A 40 -1.98 10.19 -6.34
N TRP A 41 -2.71 11.11 -6.98
CA TRP A 41 -3.98 10.73 -7.60
C TRP A 41 -3.76 10.02 -8.93
N LEU A 42 -4.44 8.89 -9.13
CA LEU A 42 -4.46 8.18 -10.42
C LEU A 42 -5.18 8.97 -11.51
N THR A 43 -6.09 9.87 -11.15
CA THR A 43 -6.82 10.72 -12.10
C THR A 43 -6.83 12.17 -11.65
N PRO A 44 -6.99 13.15 -12.56
CA PRO A 44 -6.98 14.58 -12.18
C PRO A 44 -8.18 15.00 -11.31
N TYR A 45 -9.28 14.24 -11.34
CA TYR A 45 -10.52 14.59 -10.67
C TYR A 45 -10.70 13.82 -9.37
N ARG A 46 -10.96 14.54 -8.27
CA ARG A 46 -11.10 13.97 -6.92
C ARG A 46 -12.15 12.85 -6.86
N ALA A 47 -13.33 13.10 -7.43
CA ALA A 47 -14.44 12.15 -7.42
C ALA A 47 -14.10 10.88 -8.20
N MET A 48 -13.50 11.01 -9.38
CA MET A 48 -13.13 9.88 -10.22
C MET A 48 -12.03 9.03 -9.56
N THR A 49 -11.01 9.66 -8.97
CA THR A 49 -9.97 8.95 -8.20
C THR A 49 -10.58 8.17 -7.02
N ARG A 50 -11.55 8.74 -6.32
CA ARG A 50 -12.22 8.08 -5.20
C ARG A 50 -13.02 6.86 -5.65
N TRP A 51 -13.85 7.01 -6.68
CA TRP A 51 -14.67 5.93 -7.22
C TRP A 51 -13.81 4.83 -7.84
N LEU A 52 -12.74 5.19 -8.54
CA LEU A 52 -11.75 4.24 -9.02
C LEU A 52 -11.12 3.47 -7.85
N GLY A 53 -10.79 4.16 -6.76
CA GLY A 53 -10.26 3.50 -5.55
C GLY A 53 -11.20 2.45 -4.97
N ILE A 54 -12.48 2.80 -4.82
CA ILE A 54 -13.52 1.87 -4.36
C ILE A 54 -13.68 0.70 -5.33
N ALA A 55 -13.74 0.99 -6.63
CA ALA A 55 -13.87 -0.02 -7.68
C ALA A 55 -12.69 -1.01 -7.66
N LEU A 56 -11.45 -0.53 -7.46
CA LEU A 56 -10.27 -1.39 -7.36
C LEU A 56 -10.34 -2.34 -6.15
N ILE A 57 -10.80 -1.87 -4.99
CA ILE A 57 -10.95 -2.72 -3.79
C ILE A 57 -11.98 -3.81 -4.06
N VAL A 58 -13.17 -3.43 -4.54
CA VAL A 58 -14.26 -4.36 -4.85
C VAL A 58 -13.83 -5.36 -5.92
N THR A 59 -13.18 -4.87 -6.98
CA THR A 59 -12.68 -5.71 -8.08
C THR A 59 -11.64 -6.71 -7.60
N GLY A 60 -10.68 -6.29 -6.77
CA GLY A 60 -9.68 -7.19 -6.21
C GLY A 60 -10.34 -8.33 -5.42
N PHE A 61 -11.31 -8.00 -4.56
CA PHE A 61 -12.05 -8.99 -3.79
C PHE A 61 -12.84 -9.95 -4.69
N LEU A 62 -13.60 -9.42 -5.65
CA LEU A 62 -14.40 -10.22 -6.58
C LEU A 62 -13.52 -11.13 -7.44
N ILE A 63 -12.45 -10.61 -8.04
CA ILE A 63 -11.52 -11.43 -8.85
C ILE A 63 -10.93 -12.53 -7.99
N PHE A 64 -10.44 -12.23 -6.79
CA PHE A 64 -9.86 -13.26 -5.93
C PHE A 64 -10.88 -14.37 -5.67
N PHE A 65 -12.06 -14.07 -5.15
CA PHE A 65 -13.00 -15.14 -4.80
C PHE A 65 -13.64 -15.84 -5.99
N ALA A 66 -13.84 -15.16 -7.13
CA ALA A 66 -14.53 -15.73 -8.28
C ALA A 66 -13.60 -16.36 -9.33
N GLN A 67 -12.28 -16.10 -9.28
CA GLN A 67 -11.28 -16.75 -10.15
C GLN A 67 -11.43 -18.27 -10.31
N PRO A 68 -11.73 -19.05 -9.26
CA PRO A 68 -11.95 -20.48 -9.39
C PRO A 68 -12.99 -20.91 -10.42
N LEU A 69 -13.95 -20.04 -10.77
CA LEU A 69 -15.01 -20.33 -11.74
C LEU A 69 -14.53 -20.32 -13.20
N TRP A 70 -13.38 -19.71 -13.49
CA TRP A 70 -12.88 -19.55 -14.86
C TRP A 70 -11.39 -19.82 -15.02
N ILE A 71 -10.65 -20.03 -13.92
CA ILE A 71 -9.25 -20.44 -13.91
C ILE A 71 -9.17 -21.84 -13.33
N GLU A 72 -8.47 -22.73 -14.03
CA GLU A 72 -8.19 -24.07 -13.53
C GLU A 72 -7.22 -24.03 -12.34
N GLY A 73 -7.55 -24.78 -11.30
CA GLY A 73 -6.74 -24.91 -10.09
C GLY A 73 -7.21 -26.06 -9.21
N PRO A 74 -6.75 -26.15 -7.95
CA PRO A 74 -7.10 -27.24 -7.02
C PRO A 74 -8.51 -27.06 -6.41
N TRP A 75 -9.51 -26.89 -7.27
CA TRP A 75 -10.88 -26.60 -6.93
C TRP A 75 -11.85 -27.10 -8.01
N ALA A 76 -11.51 -28.20 -8.70
CA ALA A 76 -12.43 -28.80 -9.66
C ALA A 76 -13.80 -29.10 -9.02
N ALA A 77 -14.87 -28.92 -9.80
CA ALA A 77 -16.24 -29.21 -9.38
C ALA A 77 -16.37 -30.61 -8.75
N GLY A 78 -17.05 -30.69 -7.60
CA GLY A 78 -17.24 -31.91 -6.83
C GLY A 78 -16.02 -32.39 -6.03
N SER A 79 -14.86 -31.76 -6.18
CA SER A 79 -13.63 -32.14 -5.45
C SER A 79 -13.38 -31.29 -4.20
N VAL A 80 -14.14 -30.22 -3.99
CA VAL A 80 -13.91 -29.22 -2.93
C VAL A 80 -14.23 -29.73 -1.53
N GLU A 81 -15.19 -30.65 -1.40
CA GLU A 81 -15.54 -31.33 -0.14
C GLU A 81 -14.53 -32.41 0.27
N ALA A 82 -13.67 -32.85 -0.66
CA ALA A 82 -12.64 -33.83 -0.39
C ALA A 82 -11.46 -33.21 0.39
N ASP A 83 -10.67 -34.05 1.07
CA ASP A 83 -9.44 -33.61 1.71
C ASP A 83 -8.54 -32.90 0.68
N SER A 84 -7.90 -31.82 1.10
CA SER A 84 -7.01 -30.97 0.31
C SER A 84 -5.95 -31.73 -0.51
N VAL A 85 -5.56 -32.93 -0.09
CA VAL A 85 -4.65 -33.84 -0.83
C VAL A 85 -5.26 -34.41 -2.11
N SER A 86 -6.57 -34.65 -2.08
CA SER A 86 -7.30 -35.38 -3.11
C SER A 86 -8.04 -34.49 -4.11
N ARG A 87 -7.91 -33.16 -3.98
CA ARG A 87 -8.57 -32.21 -4.87
C ARG A 87 -8.08 -32.37 -6.31
N GLU A 88 -9.03 -32.34 -7.23
CA GLU A 88 -8.73 -32.43 -8.65
C GLU A 88 -8.45 -31.04 -9.23
N TRP A 89 -7.63 -31.01 -10.28
CA TRP A 89 -7.31 -29.78 -10.98
C TRP A 89 -8.39 -29.48 -12.02
N GLY A 90 -8.98 -28.29 -11.94
CA GLY A 90 -10.08 -27.88 -12.83
C GLY A 90 -10.75 -26.60 -12.36
N GLN A 91 -11.87 -26.26 -12.99
CA GLN A 91 -12.71 -25.12 -12.60
C GLN A 91 -13.73 -25.53 -11.55
N ALA A 92 -14.04 -24.61 -10.64
CA ALA A 92 -15.08 -24.80 -9.64
C ALA A 92 -16.45 -24.48 -10.22
N ASP A 93 -17.48 -25.16 -9.74
CA ASP A 93 -18.86 -24.74 -9.94
C ASP A 93 -19.29 -23.71 -8.89
N TRP A 94 -20.39 -23.00 -9.17
CA TRP A 94 -20.96 -22.01 -8.25
C TRP A 94 -21.28 -22.59 -6.86
N ALA A 95 -21.69 -23.85 -6.78
CA ALA A 95 -21.97 -24.53 -5.53
C ALA A 95 -20.70 -24.72 -4.67
N ASP A 96 -19.56 -24.92 -5.31
CA ASP A 96 -18.28 -25.23 -4.65
C ASP A 96 -17.43 -23.99 -4.37
N LEU A 97 -17.85 -22.82 -4.86
CA LEU A 97 -17.07 -21.58 -4.80
C LEU A 97 -16.64 -21.20 -3.38
N ALA A 98 -17.54 -21.41 -2.40
CA ALA A 98 -17.27 -21.07 -1.01
C ALA A 98 -16.11 -21.91 -0.41
N GLY A 99 -15.96 -23.16 -0.85
CA GLY A 99 -14.89 -24.06 -0.40
C GLY A 99 -13.68 -24.11 -1.33
N ALA A 100 -13.78 -23.57 -2.55
CA ALA A 100 -12.76 -23.65 -3.59
C ALA A 100 -11.38 -23.18 -3.10
N ARG A 101 -11.35 -22.10 -2.31
CA ARG A 101 -10.10 -21.57 -1.73
C ARG A 101 -9.74 -22.12 -0.35
N ASN A 102 -10.54 -23.01 0.21
CA ASN A 102 -10.27 -23.66 1.50
C ASN A 102 -9.27 -24.83 1.33
N VAL A 103 -8.06 -24.52 0.90
CA VAL A 103 -6.95 -25.47 0.78
C VAL A 103 -6.00 -25.25 1.96
N ASN A 104 -5.62 -26.34 2.64
CA ASN A 104 -4.68 -26.28 3.76
C ASN A 104 -3.28 -25.84 3.28
N ASP A 105 -2.58 -25.05 4.08
CA ASP A 105 -1.27 -24.49 3.75
C ASP A 105 -0.18 -25.56 3.57
N ILE A 106 -0.25 -26.66 4.32
CA ILE A 106 0.63 -27.82 4.15
C ILE A 106 0.51 -28.46 2.75
N HIS A 107 -0.64 -28.28 2.09
CA HIS A 107 -0.93 -28.77 0.75
C HIS A 107 -0.81 -27.68 -0.33
N GLY A 108 -0.20 -26.54 0.02
CA GLY A 108 0.03 -25.43 -0.91
C GLY A 108 -1.02 -24.31 -0.82
N GLY A 109 -1.99 -24.41 0.09
CA GLY A 109 -2.86 -23.29 0.41
C GLY A 109 -2.10 -22.03 0.84
N LEU A 110 -2.81 -20.90 0.91
CA LEU A 110 -2.20 -19.61 1.22
C LEU A 110 -1.72 -19.54 2.68
N ASP A 111 -0.41 -19.64 2.90
CA ASP A 111 0.20 -19.57 4.22
C ASP A 111 0.45 -18.12 4.69
N GLY A 112 0.54 -17.94 6.02
CA GLY A 112 0.74 -16.62 6.63
C GLY A 112 2.11 -15.98 6.32
N THR A 113 3.16 -16.77 6.11
CA THR A 113 4.51 -16.25 5.81
C THR A 113 4.54 -15.63 4.42
N ARG A 114 3.95 -16.30 3.42
CA ARG A 114 3.77 -15.75 2.08
C ARG A 114 2.91 -14.51 2.09
N GLN A 115 1.81 -14.48 2.86
CA GLN A 115 1.00 -13.27 3.00
C GLN A 115 1.80 -12.09 3.56
N ALA A 116 2.64 -12.33 4.58
CA ALA A 116 3.49 -11.33 5.19
C ALA A 116 4.56 -10.77 4.24
N ILE A 117 5.00 -11.54 3.23
CA ILE A 117 5.96 -11.09 2.21
C ILE A 117 5.23 -10.39 1.05
N TRP A 118 4.19 -11.01 0.51
CA TRP A 118 3.53 -10.53 -0.70
C TRP A 118 2.68 -9.28 -0.47
N PHE A 119 2.07 -9.14 0.71
CA PHE A 119 1.29 -7.95 1.05
C PHE A 119 2.12 -6.66 0.98
N PRO A 120 3.26 -6.51 1.70
CA PRO A 120 4.04 -5.28 1.64
C PRO A 120 4.63 -5.05 0.24
N LEU A 121 5.03 -6.09 -0.49
CA LEU A 121 5.50 -5.94 -1.87
C LEU A 121 4.40 -5.38 -2.78
N ALA A 122 3.18 -5.89 -2.64
CA ALA A 122 2.02 -5.40 -3.39
C ALA A 122 1.67 -3.95 -3.01
N ALA A 123 1.76 -3.61 -1.72
CA ALA A 123 1.53 -2.25 -1.23
C ALA A 123 2.59 -1.26 -1.73
N VAL A 124 3.87 -1.65 -1.78
CA VAL A 124 4.95 -0.85 -2.36
C VAL A 124 4.75 -0.66 -3.85
N LEU A 125 4.36 -1.71 -4.58
CA LEU A 125 4.06 -1.60 -6.01
C LEU A 125 2.86 -0.68 -6.28
N ALA A 126 1.81 -0.77 -5.46
CA ALA A 126 0.66 0.12 -5.50
C ALA A 126 1.07 1.58 -5.26
N PHE A 127 1.93 1.81 -4.26
CA PHE A 127 2.51 3.13 -4.00
C PHE A 127 3.29 3.66 -5.20
N ALA A 128 4.20 2.86 -5.75
CA ALA A 128 5.00 3.26 -6.92
C ALA A 128 4.12 3.61 -8.12
N THR A 129 3.10 2.79 -8.39
CA THR A 129 2.11 3.03 -9.45
C THR A 129 1.39 4.36 -9.25
N SER A 130 0.93 4.61 -8.03
CA SER A 130 0.25 5.84 -7.62
C SER A 130 1.14 7.08 -7.77
N ALA A 131 2.39 7.01 -7.31
CA ALA A 131 3.37 8.09 -7.42
C ALA A 131 3.73 8.42 -8.87
N LEU A 132 3.91 7.40 -9.71
CA LEU A 132 4.16 7.57 -11.14
C LEU A 132 2.96 8.20 -11.86
N ALA A 133 1.76 7.67 -11.65
CA ALA A 133 0.54 8.21 -12.24
C ALA A 133 0.25 9.64 -11.78
N GLY A 134 0.43 9.93 -10.48
CA GLY A 134 0.27 11.28 -9.94
C GLY A 134 1.27 12.28 -10.53
N ALA A 135 2.52 11.86 -10.75
CA ALA A 135 3.51 12.69 -11.43
C ALA A 135 3.14 12.97 -12.89
N LEU A 136 2.65 11.96 -13.62
CA LEU A 136 2.17 12.11 -14.99
C LEU A 136 0.95 13.04 -15.06
N ASN A 137 -0.03 12.86 -14.17
CA ASN A 137 -1.22 13.70 -14.10
C ASN A 137 -0.86 15.16 -13.84
N LEU A 138 -0.02 15.43 -12.84
CA LEU A 138 0.41 16.81 -12.57
C LEU A 138 1.17 17.40 -13.76
N ARG A 139 2.01 16.62 -14.45
CA ARG A 139 2.76 17.10 -15.62
C ARG A 139 1.87 17.42 -16.82
N VAL A 140 0.85 16.60 -17.08
CA VAL A 140 -0.07 16.77 -18.21
C VAL A 140 -1.06 17.90 -17.93
N PHE A 141 -1.68 17.89 -16.74
CA PHE A 141 -2.77 18.83 -16.43
C PHE A 141 -2.29 20.20 -15.92
N LYS A 142 -1.10 20.34 -15.28
CA LYS A 142 -0.52 21.69 -15.06
C LYS A 142 -0.16 22.41 -16.36
N ARG A 143 -0.01 21.69 -17.47
CA ARG A 143 0.31 22.29 -18.77
C ARG A 143 -0.91 22.92 -19.45
N ALA A 144 -2.12 22.56 -19.02
CA ALA A 144 -3.37 23.07 -19.57
C ALA A 144 -3.82 24.40 -18.93
N GLU A 145 -3.38 24.69 -17.70
CA GLU A 145 -3.58 25.99 -17.06
C GLU A 145 -2.36 26.89 -17.36
N GLY A 146 -2.54 27.82 -18.32
CA GLY A 146 -1.60 28.92 -18.55
C GLY A 146 -1.40 29.81 -17.32
N PRO A 147 -0.42 30.74 -17.32
CA PRO A 147 0.16 31.31 -16.12
C PRO A 147 -0.84 32.22 -15.39
N ALA A 148 -1.55 31.69 -14.40
CA ALA A 148 -2.47 32.48 -13.61
C ALA A 148 -2.62 31.95 -12.18
N VAL A 149 -1.52 31.89 -11.43
CA VAL A 149 -1.45 32.17 -9.98
C VAL A 149 0.01 32.53 -9.68
N GLN A 150 0.28 33.76 -9.22
CA GLN A 150 1.56 34.08 -8.61
C GLN A 150 1.73 33.15 -7.39
N PRO A 151 2.81 32.36 -7.29
CA PRO A 151 3.04 31.50 -6.13
C PRO A 151 3.35 32.39 -4.93
N GLY A 152 2.30 32.83 -4.24
CA GLY A 152 2.41 33.51 -2.96
C GLY A 152 2.95 32.54 -1.94
N GLN A 153 4.19 32.79 -1.50
CA GLN A 153 4.79 32.64 -0.17
C GLN A 153 4.50 31.44 0.76
N ASP A 154 3.40 30.70 0.62
CA ASP A 154 3.05 29.57 1.49
C ASP A 154 3.48 28.21 0.93
N ASP A 155 3.69 28.11 -0.39
CA ASP A 155 4.00 26.82 -1.02
C ASP A 155 5.43 26.35 -0.66
N SER A 156 6.36 27.27 -0.34
CA SER A 156 7.74 26.91 0.05
C SER A 156 7.84 26.16 1.38
N ASP A 157 6.85 26.31 2.27
CA ASP A 157 6.83 25.67 3.58
C ASP A 157 6.07 24.35 3.60
N ALA A 158 5.22 24.06 2.62
CA ALA A 158 4.54 22.77 2.53
C ALA A 158 5.55 21.62 2.31
N ASP A 159 5.60 20.70 3.27
CA ASP A 159 6.51 19.55 3.31
C ASP A 159 5.78 18.23 3.55
N GLY A 160 6.53 17.12 3.57
CA GLY A 160 5.97 15.80 3.88
C GLY A 160 4.75 15.47 3.02
N LEU A 161 3.66 15.05 3.65
CA LEU A 161 2.41 14.77 2.93
C LEU A 161 1.67 16.05 2.48
N ALA A 162 1.85 17.17 3.17
CA ALA A 162 1.20 18.44 2.81
C ALA A 162 1.71 18.97 1.47
N GLY A 163 3.00 18.82 1.19
CA GLY A 163 3.60 19.19 -0.11
C GLY A 163 3.02 18.43 -1.30
N LEU A 164 2.37 17.27 -1.09
CA LEU A 164 1.71 16.51 -2.15
C LEU A 164 0.40 17.16 -2.64
N ALA A 165 -0.10 18.21 -1.98
CA ALA A 165 -1.27 18.94 -2.46
C ALA A 165 -1.03 19.63 -3.81
N GLY A 166 0.19 20.15 -4.03
CA GLY A 166 0.56 20.91 -5.23
C GLY A 166 1.71 20.31 -6.06
N ARG A 167 2.40 19.28 -5.54
CA ARG A 167 3.61 18.70 -6.13
C ARG A 167 3.51 17.19 -6.29
N SER A 168 4.26 16.64 -7.24
CA SER A 168 4.44 15.19 -7.37
C SER A 168 5.31 14.66 -6.24
N TYR A 169 5.19 13.36 -5.94
CA TYR A 169 6.05 12.70 -4.95
C TYR A 169 7.54 12.95 -5.19
N PHE A 170 8.01 12.78 -6.44
CA PHE A 170 9.43 12.95 -6.80
C PHE A 170 9.93 14.38 -6.61
N SER A 171 9.11 15.39 -6.91
CA SER A 171 9.46 16.79 -6.67
C SER A 171 9.44 17.17 -5.18
N ASN A 172 8.63 16.47 -4.38
CA ASN A 172 8.46 16.76 -2.97
C ASN A 172 9.51 16.06 -2.08
N LEU A 173 10.05 14.93 -2.55
CA LEU A 173 10.99 14.10 -1.81
C LEU A 173 12.26 14.86 -1.37
N PRO A 174 12.97 15.64 -2.22
CA PRO A 174 14.18 16.35 -1.79
C PRO A 174 13.92 17.45 -0.75
N VAL A 175 12.74 18.09 -0.80
CA VAL A 175 12.32 19.11 0.17
C VAL A 175 12.03 18.44 1.50
N SER A 176 11.22 17.38 1.47
CA SER A 176 10.86 16.59 2.67
C SER A 176 12.09 15.99 3.34
N TRP A 177 13.05 15.48 2.55
CA TRP A 177 14.28 14.90 3.10
C TRP A 177 15.18 15.92 3.79
N ARG A 178 15.35 17.11 3.19
CA ARG A 178 16.13 18.19 3.82
C ARG A 178 15.52 18.61 5.16
N LYS A 179 14.21 18.77 5.22
CA LYS A 179 13.50 19.15 6.45
C LYS A 179 13.53 18.05 7.50
N PHE A 180 13.28 16.80 7.11
CA PHE A 180 13.43 15.66 8.02
C PHE A 180 14.83 15.62 8.65
N ARG A 181 15.88 15.81 7.84
CA ARG A 181 17.25 15.84 8.35
C ARG A 181 17.50 17.01 9.30
N SER A 182 16.96 18.20 9.03
CA SER A 182 17.10 19.34 9.95
C SER A 182 16.35 19.10 11.27
N GLU A 183 15.12 18.58 11.21
CA GLU A 183 14.32 18.27 12.39
C GLU A 183 14.98 17.21 13.26
N VAL A 184 15.47 16.12 12.66
CA VAL A 184 16.22 15.08 13.39
C VAL A 184 17.48 15.66 14.02
N ALA A 185 18.22 16.53 13.31
CA ALA A 185 19.40 17.18 13.86
C ALA A 185 19.05 18.14 15.01
N ASP A 186 17.91 18.82 14.94
CA ASP A 186 17.43 19.74 15.99
C ASP A 186 16.91 18.99 17.21
N VAL A 187 16.19 17.89 17.01
CA VAL A 187 15.79 16.97 18.09
C VAL A 187 17.02 16.38 18.76
N TRP A 188 18.05 15.99 18.00
CA TRP A 188 19.30 15.51 18.58
C TRP A 188 20.02 16.60 19.38
N ARG A 189 20.19 17.81 18.83
CA ARG A 189 20.87 18.93 19.50
C ARG A 189 20.12 19.38 20.76
N THR A 190 18.82 19.62 20.63
CA THR A 190 17.97 20.09 21.72
C THR A 190 17.68 18.98 22.73
N GLY A 191 17.50 17.75 22.27
CA GLY A 191 17.28 16.57 23.10
C GLY A 191 18.50 16.19 23.92
N LEU A 192 19.71 16.27 23.35
CA LEU A 192 20.96 16.16 24.11
C LEU A 192 21.09 17.28 25.15
N ALA A 193 20.80 18.53 24.79
CA ALA A 193 20.83 19.65 25.72
C ALA A 193 19.76 19.54 26.83
N SER A 194 18.61 18.95 26.53
CA SER A 194 17.56 18.61 27.48
C SER A 194 17.99 17.49 28.42
N ALA A 195 18.57 16.41 27.88
CA ALA A 195 19.07 15.28 28.65
C ALA A 195 20.24 15.69 29.57
N ASP A 196 21.11 16.60 29.14
CA ASP A 196 22.18 17.17 29.98
C ASP A 196 21.63 18.04 31.13
N ARG A 197 20.46 18.68 30.97
CA ARG A 197 19.78 19.41 32.06
C ARG A 197 19.11 18.48 33.08
N TRP A 198 18.68 17.30 32.67
CA TRP A 198 18.06 16.28 33.53
C TRP A 198 19.05 15.21 34.00
N SER A 199 20.35 15.38 33.69
CA SER A 199 21.41 14.51 34.17
C SER A 199 21.40 14.52 35.70
N VAL A 200 21.10 13.35 36.27
CA VAL A 200 21.04 13.09 37.71
C VAL A 200 22.33 13.54 38.40
N PHE A 201 23.46 13.49 37.70
CA PHE A 201 24.75 13.99 38.18
C PHE A 201 24.74 15.52 38.42
N LYS A 202 24.17 16.35 37.54
CA LYS A 202 24.06 17.80 37.77
C LYS A 202 23.03 18.16 38.85
N VAL A 203 21.94 17.41 38.94
CA VAL A 203 20.90 17.63 39.96
C VAL A 203 21.38 17.23 41.36
N ILE A 204 22.22 16.20 41.47
CA ILE A 204 22.80 15.74 42.75
C ILE A 204 24.05 16.56 43.12
N LEU A 205 24.97 16.83 42.19
CA LEU A 205 26.18 17.64 42.49
C LEU A 205 25.94 19.15 42.56
N GLY A 206 24.85 19.67 41.98
CA GLY A 206 24.46 21.07 42.07
C GLY A 206 23.72 21.43 43.37
N ARG A 207 23.39 20.44 44.21
CA ARG A 207 22.84 20.63 45.56
C ARG A 207 23.93 20.34 46.62
N SER A 208 25.03 21.08 46.60
CA SER A 208 25.83 21.25 47.81
C SER A 208 25.31 22.46 48.56
N PRO A 209 24.87 22.33 49.82
CA PRO A 209 24.47 23.46 50.64
C PRO A 209 25.71 24.25 51.07
N GLU A 210 25.55 25.57 51.12
CA GLU A 210 26.37 26.42 52.00
C GLU A 210 26.22 26.00 53.47
#